data_AF-A0A6P1R845-F1
#
_entry.id   AF-A0A6P1R845-F1
#
_cell.length_a   1.000
_cell.length_b   1.000
_cell.length_c   1.000
_cell.angle_alpha   90.00
_cell.angle_beta   90.00
_cell.angle_gamma   90.00
#
_symmetry.space_group_name_H-M   'P 1'
#
loop_
_entity.id
_entity.type
_entity.pdbx_description
1 polymer ?
#
loop_
_entity_poly.entity_id
_entity_poly.type
_entity_poly.pdbx_seq_one_letter_code
_entity_poly.pdbx_strand_id
1 'polypeptide(L)'
;MSKSKPTVIPTVPTAWREIVQRKKTLLGWPEWSKVAALPSGKDVRTSRADVHTVSTEITQVIFQLGDETGTGLEGVRLRLKAWAYRRREDVTATLEVAGGRSFVTISRIDAWPSDPHQNSYKVLQRPGLKAFPHEVPGCHIHRLDDNVRYGPEAFGSGPEGNLPVAAPFPNNLQSFREFLRSVGTEFNIDGLDEFSGPESWQALV
;
A
#
# COMPACT_ATOMS: atom_id res chain seq x y z
N MET A 1 -34.01 24.85 21.55
CA MET A 1 -33.69 23.41 21.36
C MET A 1 -33.14 23.23 19.95
N SER A 2 -31.82 23.13 19.80
CA SER A 2 -31.18 22.88 18.50
C SER A 2 -31.35 21.40 18.15
N LYS A 3 -32.09 21.10 17.07
CA LYS A 3 -32.17 19.75 16.52
C LYS A 3 -30.82 19.45 15.88
N SER A 4 -30.00 18.62 16.53
CA SER A 4 -28.80 18.07 15.90
C SER A 4 -29.22 17.37 14.61
N LYS A 5 -28.68 17.82 13.47
CA LYS A 5 -28.82 17.09 12.21
C LYS A 5 -28.24 15.69 12.43
N PRO A 6 -28.91 14.61 12.01
CA PRO A 6 -28.34 13.28 12.07
C PRO A 6 -27.03 13.31 11.26
N THR A 7 -25.91 13.11 11.96
CA THR A 7 -24.61 12.91 11.33
C THR A 7 -24.71 11.61 10.56
N VAL A 8 -24.82 11.70 9.23
CA VAL A 8 -24.67 10.54 8.35
C VAL A 8 -23.27 10.03 8.57
N ILE A 9 -23.13 8.93 9.30
CA ILE A 9 -21.86 8.22 9.42
C ILE A 9 -21.59 7.66 8.02
N PRO A 10 -20.56 8.11 7.31
CA PRO A 10 -20.27 7.57 5.98
C PRO A 10 -20.02 6.07 6.15
N THR A 11 -20.82 5.22 5.53
CA THR A 11 -20.51 3.79 5.50
C THR A 11 -19.51 3.54 4.39
N VAL A 12 -18.55 2.64 4.61
CA VAL A 12 -17.65 2.20 3.54
C VAL A 12 -18.52 1.60 2.41
N PRO A 13 -18.37 2.06 1.15
CA PRO A 13 -19.21 1.58 0.06
C PRO A 13 -19.09 0.06 -0.13
N THR A 14 -20.22 -0.64 -0.28
CA THR A 14 -20.24 -2.09 -0.59
C THR A 14 -19.39 -2.42 -1.81
N ALA A 15 -19.42 -1.54 -2.82
CA ALA A 15 -18.60 -1.65 -4.02
C ALA A 15 -17.09 -1.79 -3.72
N TRP A 16 -16.56 -1.21 -2.65
CA TRP A 16 -15.14 -1.34 -2.31
C TRP A 16 -14.79 -2.76 -1.84
N ARG A 17 -15.69 -3.41 -1.10
CA ARG A 17 -15.52 -4.82 -0.69
C ARG A 17 -15.56 -5.73 -1.90
N GLU A 18 -16.50 -5.50 -2.80
CA GLU A 18 -16.61 -6.22 -4.07
C GLU A 18 -15.33 -6.05 -4.89
N ILE A 19 -14.77 -4.83 -4.96
CA ILE A 19 -13.49 -4.59 -5.63
C ILE A 19 -12.37 -5.42 -4.99
N VAL A 20 -12.21 -5.44 -3.67
CA VAL A 20 -11.14 -6.26 -3.04
C VAL A 20 -11.28 -7.74 -3.40
N GLN A 21 -12.50 -8.27 -3.33
CA GLN A 21 -12.78 -9.70 -3.55
C GLN A 21 -12.77 -10.12 -5.02
N ARG A 22 -13.14 -9.22 -5.93
CA ARG A 22 -13.25 -9.52 -7.36
C ARG A 22 -11.88 -9.86 -7.95
N LYS A 23 -11.86 -10.86 -8.83
CA LYS A 23 -10.67 -11.21 -9.61
C LYS A 23 -10.32 -10.09 -10.60
N LYS A 24 -9.04 -9.74 -10.65
CA LYS A 24 -8.52 -8.66 -11.49
C LYS A 24 -7.39 -9.17 -12.37
N THR A 25 -7.22 -8.52 -13.50
CA THR A 25 -6.12 -8.75 -14.44
C THR A 25 -5.36 -7.44 -14.68
N LEU A 26 -4.13 -7.55 -15.18
CA LEU A 26 -3.37 -6.39 -15.63
C LEU A 26 -3.80 -6.04 -17.07
N LEU A 27 -4.13 -4.78 -17.35
CA LEU A 27 -4.43 -4.33 -18.72
C LEU A 27 -3.16 -4.08 -19.56
N GLY A 28 -2.00 -4.08 -18.92
CA GLY A 28 -0.73 -3.81 -19.54
C GLY A 28 0.38 -3.68 -18.51
N TRP A 29 1.58 -3.51 -19.02
CA TRP A 29 2.81 -3.44 -18.26
C TRP A 29 3.32 -2.00 -18.24
N PRO A 30 3.01 -1.22 -17.19
CA PRO A 30 3.52 0.12 -17.04
C PRO A 30 5.02 0.13 -16.74
N GLU A 31 5.69 1.23 -17.05
CA GLU A 31 7.08 1.47 -16.68
C GLU A 31 7.17 2.11 -15.28
N TRP A 32 8.25 1.82 -14.56
CA TRP A 32 8.61 2.55 -13.35
C TRP A 32 8.86 4.03 -13.67
N SER A 33 8.44 4.93 -12.79
CA SER A 33 8.75 6.35 -12.93
C SER A 33 10.27 6.57 -12.89
N LYS A 34 10.77 7.45 -13.78
CA LYS A 34 12.18 7.81 -13.83
C LYS A 34 12.63 8.49 -12.55
N VAL A 35 13.81 8.10 -12.06
CA VAL A 35 14.46 8.70 -10.89
C VAL A 35 15.77 9.34 -11.34
N ALA A 36 16.12 10.47 -10.72
CA ALA A 36 17.40 11.13 -11.00
C ALA A 36 18.57 10.21 -10.66
N ALA A 37 19.54 10.09 -11.56
CA ALA A 37 20.75 9.33 -11.32
C ALA A 37 21.54 9.93 -10.15
N LEU A 38 22.09 9.09 -9.28
CA LEU A 38 23.02 9.55 -8.25
C LEU A 38 24.27 10.13 -8.93
N PRO A 39 24.82 11.26 -8.44
CA PRO A 39 26.10 11.77 -8.94
C PRO A 39 27.20 10.72 -8.74
N SER A 40 27.94 10.40 -9.80
CA SER A 40 29.05 9.44 -9.73
C SER A 40 30.12 9.89 -8.72
N GLY A 41 30.57 8.97 -7.85
CA GLY A 41 31.78 9.15 -7.02
C GLY A 41 31.59 9.83 -5.65
N LYS A 42 30.38 9.88 -5.09
CA LYS A 42 30.16 10.34 -3.70
C LYS A 42 29.68 9.21 -2.80
N ASP A 43 30.57 8.76 -1.91
CA ASP A 43 30.20 8.05 -0.68
C ASP A 43 29.49 9.05 0.24
N VAL A 44 28.21 8.82 0.56
CA VAL A 44 27.45 9.66 1.50
C VAL A 44 27.04 8.79 2.67
N ARG A 45 27.66 9.00 3.82
CA ARG A 45 27.37 8.23 5.03
C ARG A 45 26.55 9.01 6.05
N THR A 46 25.51 8.39 6.62
CA THR A 46 24.73 8.96 7.73
C THR A 46 24.38 7.92 8.80
N SER A 47 24.03 8.38 10.01
CA SER A 47 23.79 7.56 11.20
C SER A 47 22.48 6.73 11.19
N ARG A 48 21.71 6.74 10.10
CA ARG A 48 20.48 5.95 9.90
C ARG A 48 20.57 5.00 8.70
N ALA A 49 21.78 4.58 8.35
CA ALA A 49 22.11 3.99 7.04
C ALA A 49 21.90 5.01 5.91
N ASP A 50 23.02 5.61 5.50
CA ASP A 50 23.33 6.28 4.22
C ASP A 50 22.12 6.75 3.41
N VAL A 51 21.52 7.87 3.84
CA VAL A 51 20.37 8.51 3.15
C VAL A 51 20.89 9.51 2.11
N HIS A 52 20.84 9.13 0.84
CA HIS A 52 21.15 10.01 -0.29
C HIS A 52 19.89 10.81 -0.66
N THR A 53 19.58 11.87 0.09
CA THR A 53 18.48 12.83 -0.14
C THR A 53 17.05 12.25 -0.09
N VAL A 54 16.28 12.70 0.90
CA VAL A 54 14.94 12.18 1.27
C VAL A 54 13.86 12.40 0.20
N SER A 55 14.09 13.22 -0.84
CA SER A 55 13.01 13.71 -1.71
C SER A 55 12.96 13.10 -3.11
N THR A 56 13.99 12.39 -3.59
CA THR A 56 14.05 11.95 -5.00
C THR A 56 14.24 10.45 -5.22
N GLU A 57 14.30 9.63 -4.17
CA GLU A 57 14.60 8.20 -4.35
C GLU A 57 13.36 7.32 -4.57
N ILE A 58 12.14 7.79 -4.33
CA ILE A 58 10.96 6.92 -4.51
C ILE A 58 10.60 6.84 -5.99
N THR A 59 10.66 5.62 -6.53
CA THR A 59 10.05 5.28 -7.81
C THR A 59 8.67 4.65 -7.58
N GLN A 60 7.75 4.89 -8.50
CA GLN A 60 6.42 4.31 -8.46
C GLN A 60 5.98 3.83 -9.83
N VAL A 61 5.06 2.88 -9.81
CA VAL A 61 4.37 2.41 -11.00
C VAL A 61 2.89 2.26 -10.69
N ILE A 62 2.04 2.56 -11.67
CA ILE A 62 0.57 2.51 -11.54
C ILE A 62 0.02 1.58 -12.60
N PHE A 63 -0.62 0.50 -12.17
CA PHE A 63 -1.32 -0.45 -13.03
C PHE A 63 -2.79 -0.08 -13.14
N GLN A 64 -3.27 0.00 -14.38
CA GLN A 64 -4.70 -0.06 -14.66
C GLN A 64 -5.14 -1.52 -14.56
N LEU A 65 -6.24 -1.76 -13.86
CA LEU A 65 -6.74 -3.11 -13.61
C LEU A 65 -7.95 -3.39 -14.50
N GLY A 66 -8.03 -4.61 -15.01
CA GLY A 66 -9.20 -5.16 -15.68
C GLY A 66 -9.91 -6.18 -14.80
N ASP A 67 -11.12 -6.55 -15.19
CA ASP A 67 -11.75 -7.75 -14.67
C ASP A 67 -11.23 -9.03 -15.36
N GLU A 68 -11.81 -10.16 -15.01
CA GLU A 68 -11.50 -11.48 -15.60
C GLU A 68 -11.74 -11.59 -17.11
N THR A 69 -12.50 -10.67 -17.71
CA THR A 69 -12.71 -10.60 -19.17
C THR A 69 -11.73 -9.67 -19.88
N GLY A 70 -10.87 -8.99 -19.12
CA GLY A 70 -9.99 -7.94 -19.63
C GLY A 70 -10.66 -6.58 -19.80
N THR A 71 -11.88 -6.40 -19.31
CA THR A 71 -12.57 -5.10 -19.34
C THR A 71 -12.02 -4.21 -18.23
N GLY A 72 -11.62 -2.98 -18.56
CA GLY A 72 -11.03 -2.07 -17.59
C GLY A 72 -11.97 -1.71 -16.44
N LEU A 73 -11.45 -1.74 -15.21
CA LEU A 73 -12.16 -1.34 -14.01
C LEU A 73 -11.98 0.17 -13.78
N GLU A 74 -13.01 0.94 -14.14
CA GLU A 74 -12.98 2.40 -13.98
C GLU A 74 -12.77 2.80 -12.52
N GLY A 75 -11.82 3.72 -12.30
CA GLY A 75 -11.55 4.25 -10.97
C GLY A 75 -10.88 3.25 -10.02
N VAL A 76 -10.35 2.14 -10.51
CA VAL A 76 -9.61 1.16 -9.69
C VAL A 76 -8.19 1.02 -10.22
N ARG A 77 -7.19 1.06 -9.33
CA ARG A 77 -5.79 0.89 -9.71
C ARG A 77 -4.96 0.23 -8.62
N LEU A 78 -3.89 -0.42 -9.04
CA LEU A 78 -2.80 -0.83 -8.16
C LEU A 78 -1.66 0.17 -8.32
N ARG A 79 -1.10 0.65 -7.22
CA ARG A 79 0.15 1.40 -7.23
C ARG A 79 1.21 0.62 -6.45
N LEU A 80 2.39 0.51 -7.03
CA LEU A 80 3.58 0.07 -6.31
C LEU A 80 4.50 1.28 -6.10
N LYS A 81 5.11 1.35 -4.93
CA LYS A 81 6.16 2.30 -4.58
C LYS A 81 7.36 1.54 -4.06
N ALA A 82 8.54 2.01 -4.41
CA ALA A 82 9.80 1.45 -3.96
C ALA A 82 10.86 2.54 -3.86
N TRP A 83 11.80 2.38 -2.94
CA TRP A 83 13.04 3.13 -2.99
C TRP A 83 13.89 2.66 -4.18
N ALA A 84 14.24 3.57 -5.07
CA ALA A 84 14.95 3.28 -6.31
C ALA A 84 16.36 2.73 -6.06
N TYR A 85 17.01 3.12 -4.97
CA TYR A 85 18.40 2.70 -4.67
C TYR A 85 18.52 1.83 -3.42
N ARG A 86 17.40 1.38 -2.84
CA ARG A 86 17.39 0.48 -1.69
C ARG A 86 16.59 -0.77 -2.04
N ARG A 87 17.31 -1.83 -2.42
CA ARG A 87 16.69 -3.12 -2.69
C ARG A 87 16.08 -3.64 -1.40
N ARG A 88 14.81 -4.04 -1.46
CA ARG A 88 14.10 -4.67 -0.34
C ARG A 88 14.06 -3.80 0.92
N GLU A 89 13.79 -2.52 0.74
CA GLU A 89 13.52 -1.57 1.84
C GLU A 89 12.30 -0.74 1.46
N ASP A 90 11.37 -0.58 2.41
CA ASP A 90 10.06 0.09 2.30
C ASP A 90 9.38 -0.01 0.92
N VAL A 91 9.13 -1.23 0.46
CA VAL A 91 8.35 -1.46 -0.76
C VAL A 91 6.87 -1.54 -0.39
N THR A 92 6.05 -0.71 -1.02
CA THR A 92 4.62 -0.61 -0.71
C THR A 92 3.77 -0.93 -1.94
N ALA A 93 2.71 -1.71 -1.75
CA ALA A 93 1.62 -1.88 -2.72
C ALA A 93 0.31 -1.32 -2.15
N THR A 94 -0.38 -0.47 -2.91
CA THR A 94 -1.69 0.07 -2.56
C THR A 94 -2.73 -0.30 -3.61
N LEU A 95 -3.85 -0.89 -3.16
CA LEU A 95 -5.07 -0.97 -3.96
C LEU A 95 -5.88 0.29 -3.71
N GLU A 96 -6.15 1.02 -4.78
CA GLU A 96 -6.75 2.36 -4.73
C GLU A 96 -8.05 2.41 -5.55
N VAL A 97 -9.03 3.15 -5.04
CA VAL A 97 -10.32 3.41 -5.70
C VAL A 97 -10.61 4.90 -5.80
N ALA A 98 -11.41 5.32 -6.77
CA ALA A 98 -11.83 6.71 -6.91
C ALA A 98 -12.68 7.16 -5.71
N GLY A 99 -12.26 8.22 -5.02
CA GLY A 99 -12.94 8.83 -3.88
C GLY A 99 -13.45 10.25 -4.15
N GLY A 100 -13.79 10.55 -5.42
CA GLY A 100 -14.17 11.89 -5.88
C GLY A 100 -13.01 12.62 -6.53
N ARG A 101 -12.35 13.54 -5.80
CA ARG A 101 -11.24 14.36 -6.35
C ARG A 101 -9.88 13.67 -6.35
N SER A 102 -9.75 12.58 -5.61
CA SER A 102 -8.52 11.81 -5.49
C SER A 102 -8.83 10.32 -5.38
N PHE A 103 -7.80 9.51 -5.53
CA PHE A 103 -7.88 8.10 -5.20
C PHE A 103 -7.73 7.91 -3.68
N VAL A 104 -8.40 6.89 -3.16
CA VAL A 104 -8.39 6.46 -1.77
C VAL A 104 -7.74 5.09 -1.71
N THR A 105 -6.74 4.94 -0.85
CA THR A 105 -6.15 3.64 -0.54
C THR A 105 -7.12 2.83 0.30
N ILE A 106 -7.54 1.67 -0.20
CA ILE A 106 -8.49 0.80 0.50
C ILE A 106 -7.83 -0.45 1.08
N SER A 107 -6.65 -0.81 0.56
CA SER A 107 -5.80 -1.86 1.13
C SER A 107 -4.34 -1.55 0.82
N ARG A 108 -3.43 -1.91 1.73
CA ARG A 108 -1.99 -1.67 1.57
C ARG A 108 -1.17 -2.83 2.11
N ILE A 109 -0.13 -3.24 1.40
CA ILE A 109 0.93 -4.13 1.92
C ILE A 109 2.22 -3.33 1.97
N ASP A 110 2.91 -3.39 3.10
CA ASP A 110 4.21 -2.77 3.32
C ASP A 110 5.25 -3.87 3.58
N ALA A 111 6.27 -3.93 2.73
CA ALA A 111 7.32 -4.94 2.75
C ALA A 111 8.67 -4.32 3.13
N TRP A 112 9.38 -5.03 4.01
CA TRP A 112 10.68 -4.61 4.56
C TRP A 112 10.68 -3.19 5.11
N PRO A 113 9.73 -2.83 6.00
CA PRO A 113 9.75 -1.51 6.59
C PRO A 113 11.00 -1.34 7.47
N SER A 114 11.57 -0.15 7.44
CA SER A 114 12.72 0.24 8.27
C SER A 114 12.41 0.23 9.77
N ASP A 115 11.16 0.49 10.14
CA ASP A 115 10.65 0.52 11.51
C ASP A 115 9.36 -0.31 11.64
N PRO A 116 9.05 -0.86 12.83
CA PRO A 116 7.80 -1.58 13.04
C PRO A 116 6.58 -0.65 12.95
N HIS A 117 5.45 -1.18 12.47
CA HIS A 117 4.20 -0.42 12.44
C HIS A 117 3.56 -0.34 13.83
N GLN A 118 3.03 0.83 14.20
CA GLN A 118 2.40 1.07 15.49
C GLN A 118 0.89 1.27 15.31
N ASN A 119 0.10 0.27 15.69
CA ASN A 119 -1.34 0.44 15.88
C ASN A 119 -1.57 1.26 17.14
N SER A 120 -1.93 2.53 16.99
CA SER A 120 -2.08 3.44 18.14
C SER A 120 -3.06 2.91 19.19
N TYR A 121 -2.82 3.25 20.46
CA TYR A 121 -3.75 2.88 21.55
C TYR A 121 -5.19 3.31 21.27
N LYS A 122 -5.39 4.49 20.66
CA LYS A 122 -6.72 4.98 20.26
C LYS A 122 -7.42 4.04 19.28
N VAL A 123 -6.68 3.49 18.32
CA VAL A 123 -7.18 2.52 17.34
C VAL A 123 -7.60 1.23 18.03
N LEU A 124 -6.73 0.69 18.88
CA LEU A 124 -6.97 -0.59 19.56
C LEU A 124 -8.13 -0.54 20.57
N GLN A 125 -8.48 0.63 21.11
CA GLN A 125 -9.64 0.77 21.99
C GLN A 125 -10.98 0.67 21.27
N ARG A 126 -11.02 0.67 19.93
CA ARG A 126 -12.27 0.48 19.18
C ARG A 126 -12.80 -0.97 19.31
N PRO A 127 -14.13 -1.16 19.35
CA PRO A 127 -14.72 -2.50 19.37
C PRO A 127 -14.23 -3.37 18.20
N GLY A 128 -13.81 -4.60 18.48
CA GLY A 128 -13.33 -5.54 17.46
C GLY A 128 -11.88 -5.36 17.01
N LEU A 129 -11.15 -4.36 17.55
CA LEU A 129 -9.74 -4.10 17.22
C LEU A 129 -8.75 -4.42 18.36
N LYS A 130 -9.23 -4.72 19.57
CA LYS A 130 -8.39 -5.04 20.74
C LYS A 130 -7.46 -6.25 20.55
N ALA A 131 -7.78 -7.13 19.62
CA ALA A 131 -6.99 -8.33 19.32
C ALA A 131 -5.79 -8.06 18.40
N PHE A 132 -5.73 -6.89 17.76
CA PHE A 132 -4.57 -6.51 16.95
C PHE A 132 -3.39 -6.17 17.85
N PRO A 133 -2.16 -6.52 17.45
CA PRO A 133 -0.98 -6.17 18.23
C PRO A 133 -0.74 -4.66 18.18
N HIS A 134 -0.21 -4.09 19.26
CA HIS A 134 0.20 -2.68 19.28
C HIS A 134 1.35 -2.41 18.32
N GLU A 135 2.32 -3.32 18.29
CA GLU A 135 3.46 -3.25 17.40
C GLU A 135 3.42 -4.41 16.41
N VAL A 136 3.55 -4.12 15.13
CA VAL A 136 3.67 -5.11 14.06
C VAL A 136 5.09 -5.05 13.51
N PRO A 137 5.98 -6.00 13.90
CA PRO A 137 7.33 -6.03 13.38
C PRO A 137 7.37 -6.50 11.93
N GLY A 138 8.21 -5.85 11.13
CA GLY A 138 8.49 -6.24 9.75
C GLY A 138 7.29 -6.07 8.81
N CYS A 139 7.19 -6.95 7.80
CA CYS A 139 6.19 -6.86 6.76
C CYS A 139 4.78 -6.93 7.35
N HIS A 140 3.90 -6.05 6.90
CA HIS A 140 2.56 -5.94 7.45
C HIS A 140 1.55 -5.54 6.39
N ILE A 141 0.29 -5.72 6.73
CA ILE A 141 -0.83 -5.45 5.84
C ILE A 141 -1.91 -4.66 6.54
N HIS A 142 -2.44 -3.71 5.79
CA HIS A 142 -3.60 -2.93 6.09
C HIS A 142 -4.74 -3.42 5.20
N ARG A 143 -5.58 -4.32 5.72
CA ARG A 143 -6.73 -4.85 4.98
C ARG A 143 -7.91 -3.89 5.05
N LEU A 144 -8.70 -3.86 3.98
CA LEU A 144 -9.98 -3.14 3.97
C LEU A 144 -10.86 -3.57 5.15
N ASP A 145 -11.03 -4.88 5.35
CA ASP A 145 -11.94 -5.41 6.36
C ASP A 145 -11.55 -5.06 7.79
N ASP A 146 -10.26 -4.94 8.07
CA ASP A 146 -9.76 -4.55 9.39
C ASP A 146 -9.98 -3.04 9.60
N ASN A 147 -9.71 -2.23 8.58
CA ASN A 147 -9.87 -0.79 8.64
C ASN A 147 -11.33 -0.34 8.60
N VAL A 148 -12.25 -1.12 8.02
CA VAL A 148 -13.70 -0.86 8.13
C VAL A 148 -14.18 -0.96 9.59
N ARG A 149 -13.57 -1.82 10.41
CA ARG A 149 -13.91 -1.94 11.85
C ARG A 149 -13.51 -0.69 12.63
N TYR A 150 -12.49 0.05 12.15
CA TYR A 150 -12.13 1.35 12.72
C TYR A 150 -13.22 2.39 12.42
N GLY A 151 -13.66 2.42 11.16
CA GLY A 151 -14.70 3.31 10.66
C GLY A 151 -14.30 4.00 9.34
N PRO A 152 -15.20 4.78 8.72
CA PRO A 152 -14.91 5.52 7.48
C PRO A 152 -13.72 6.47 7.60
N GLU A 153 -13.42 6.96 8.79
CA GLU A 153 -12.28 7.85 9.04
C GLU A 153 -10.93 7.20 8.69
N ALA A 154 -10.84 5.86 8.68
CA ALA A 154 -9.63 5.13 8.23
C ALA A 154 -9.23 5.46 6.78
N PHE A 155 -10.20 5.88 5.96
CA PHE A 155 -10.02 6.12 4.53
C PHE A 155 -9.98 7.62 4.19
N GLY A 156 -10.03 8.49 5.20
CA GLY A 156 -10.00 9.94 5.04
C GLY A 156 -8.60 10.52 5.04
N SER A 157 -8.52 11.85 4.93
CA SER A 157 -7.29 12.64 5.04
C SER A 157 -7.02 13.14 6.47
N GLY A 158 -7.72 12.59 7.47
CA GLY A 158 -7.60 12.99 8.87
C GLY A 158 -6.33 12.44 9.53
N PRO A 159 -6.10 12.79 10.81
CA PRO A 159 -4.93 12.32 11.58
C PRO A 159 -4.85 10.80 11.70
N GLU A 160 -6.01 10.12 11.67
CA GLU A 160 -6.15 8.66 11.70
C GLU A 160 -6.57 8.09 10.33
N GLY A 161 -6.44 8.90 9.29
CA GLY A 161 -6.64 8.46 7.91
C GLY A 161 -5.49 7.60 7.42
N ASN A 162 -5.66 7.05 6.20
CA ASN A 162 -4.65 6.23 5.51
C ASN A 162 -4.37 4.86 6.17
N LEU A 163 -5.45 4.16 6.50
CA LEU A 163 -5.47 2.79 7.02
C LEU A 163 -4.68 2.65 8.34
N PRO A 164 -5.28 3.00 9.49
CA PRO A 164 -4.60 2.99 10.78
C PRO A 164 -4.51 1.60 11.43
N VAL A 165 -5.12 0.56 10.84
CA VAL A 165 -5.11 -0.82 11.36
C VAL A 165 -4.23 -1.71 10.49
N ALA A 166 -3.13 -2.19 11.06
CA ALA A 166 -2.24 -3.16 10.45
C ALA A 166 -2.27 -4.51 11.18
N ALA A 167 -2.08 -5.59 10.44
CA ALA A 167 -1.79 -6.92 10.95
C ALA A 167 -0.42 -7.41 10.42
N PRO A 168 0.26 -8.32 11.14
CA PRO A 168 1.44 -8.99 10.63
C PRO A 168 1.15 -9.65 9.28
N PHE A 169 2.06 -9.51 8.32
CA PHE A 169 1.95 -10.24 7.08
C PHE A 169 2.39 -11.70 7.31
N PRO A 170 1.58 -12.71 6.92
CA PRO A 170 1.85 -14.10 7.30
C PRO A 170 3.09 -14.69 6.60
N ASN A 171 3.51 -14.11 5.47
CA ASN A 171 4.64 -14.60 4.70
C ASN A 171 5.89 -13.78 4.99
N ASN A 172 7.02 -14.47 5.18
CA ASN A 172 8.33 -13.82 5.15
C ASN A 172 8.66 -13.48 3.69
N LEU A 173 8.51 -12.21 3.32
CA LEU A 173 8.82 -11.75 1.96
C LEU A 173 10.34 -11.73 1.80
N GLN A 174 10.93 -12.67 1.07
CA GLN A 174 12.38 -12.75 0.89
C GLN A 174 12.83 -12.11 -0.42
N SER A 175 11.93 -11.87 -1.37
CA SER A 175 12.25 -11.25 -2.65
C SER A 175 11.12 -10.37 -3.18
N PHE A 176 11.44 -9.49 -4.12
CA PHE A 176 10.43 -8.66 -4.80
C PHE A 176 9.39 -9.51 -5.55
N ARG A 177 9.81 -10.64 -6.14
CA ARG A 177 8.89 -11.56 -6.80
C ARG A 177 7.90 -12.18 -5.81
N GLU A 178 8.35 -12.57 -4.62
CA GLU A 178 7.48 -13.07 -3.56
C GLU A 178 6.55 -12.00 -3.00
N PHE A 179 7.03 -10.76 -2.89
CA PHE A 179 6.20 -9.61 -2.58
C PHE A 179 5.09 -9.45 -3.62
N LEU A 180 5.42 -9.40 -4.92
CA LEU A 180 4.41 -9.27 -5.98
C LEU A 180 3.41 -10.43 -6.01
N ARG A 181 3.88 -11.66 -5.80
CA ARG A 181 2.99 -12.82 -5.67
C ARG A 181 2.03 -12.66 -4.50
N SER A 182 2.54 -12.19 -3.36
CA SER A 182 1.72 -11.94 -2.18
C SER A 182 0.70 -10.82 -2.39
N VAL A 183 1.08 -9.75 -3.10
CA VAL A 183 0.17 -8.68 -3.53
C VAL A 183 -0.89 -9.23 -4.49
N GLY A 184 -0.50 -10.06 -5.46
CA GLY A 184 -1.41 -10.70 -6.39
C GLY A 184 -2.45 -11.57 -5.68
N THR A 185 -2.02 -12.39 -4.73
CA THR A 185 -2.93 -13.20 -3.91
C THR A 185 -3.85 -12.35 -3.06
N GLU A 186 -3.32 -11.38 -2.32
CA GLU A 186 -4.10 -10.59 -1.36
C GLU A 186 -5.10 -9.65 -2.06
N PHE A 187 -4.70 -9.04 -3.17
CA PHE A 187 -5.57 -8.12 -3.93
C PHE A 187 -6.31 -8.81 -5.07
N ASN A 188 -6.20 -10.15 -5.19
CA ASN A 188 -6.81 -10.98 -6.24
C ASN A 188 -6.50 -10.46 -7.66
N ILE A 189 -5.21 -10.28 -7.96
CA ILE A 189 -4.67 -9.78 -9.24
C ILE A 189 -3.80 -10.86 -9.89
N ASP A 190 -4.23 -11.36 -11.05
CA ASP A 190 -3.48 -12.35 -11.83
C ASP A 190 -2.31 -11.72 -12.59
N GLY A 191 -1.20 -12.47 -12.73
CA GLY A 191 -0.04 -12.12 -13.56
C GLY A 191 0.91 -11.07 -12.96
N LEU A 192 0.64 -10.58 -11.75
CA LEU A 192 1.45 -9.54 -11.12
C LEU A 192 2.88 -10.01 -10.78
N ASP A 193 3.07 -11.28 -10.45
CA ASP A 193 4.37 -11.83 -10.02
C ASP A 193 5.39 -11.99 -11.16
N GLU A 194 4.96 -11.76 -12.40
CA GLU A 194 5.85 -11.65 -13.55
C GLU A 194 6.51 -10.25 -13.65
N PHE A 195 5.96 -9.23 -12.97
CA PHE A 195 6.45 -7.85 -13.06
C PHE A 195 7.87 -7.68 -12.52
N SER A 196 8.72 -6.98 -13.27
CA SER A 196 10.09 -6.71 -12.87
C SER A 196 10.18 -5.59 -11.84
N GLY A 197 11.13 -5.72 -10.90
CA GLY A 197 11.47 -4.62 -10.00
C GLY A 197 12.04 -3.41 -10.74
N PRO A 198 12.23 -2.27 -10.04
CA PRO A 198 12.89 -1.09 -10.59
C PRO A 198 14.19 -1.42 -11.31
N GLU A 199 14.48 -0.77 -12.43
CA GLU A 199 15.74 -0.98 -13.18
C GLU A 199 16.97 -0.58 -12.35
N SER A 200 16.86 0.49 -11.57
CA SER A 200 17.88 0.94 -10.61
C SER A 200 18.24 -0.13 -9.58
N TRP A 201 17.29 -1.02 -9.31
CA TRP A 201 17.48 -2.43 -9.00
C TRP A 201 18.84 -2.94 -9.40
N GLN A 202 18.99 -3.22 -10.67
CA GLN A 202 20.07 -4.00 -11.28
C GLN A 202 21.45 -3.33 -11.17
N ALA A 203 21.51 -2.00 -10.96
CA ALA A 203 22.78 -1.28 -10.81
C ALA A 203 23.50 -1.52 -9.48
N LEU A 204 22.83 -2.11 -8.48
CA LEU A 204 23.37 -2.39 -7.14
C LEU A 204 23.99 -3.79 -7.01
N VAL A 205 24.50 -4.37 -8.11
CA VAL A 205 25.24 -5.66 -8.10
C VAL A 205 26.72 -5.42 -7.88
#